data_AF-A0A2E7WE17-F1
#
_entry.id   AF-A0A2E7WE17-F1
#
_cell.length_a   1.000
_cell.length_b   1.000
_cell.length_c   1.000
_cell.angle_alpha   90.00
_cell.angle_beta   90.00
_cell.angle_gamma   90.00
#
_symmetry.space_group_name_H-M   'P 1'
#
loop_
_entity.id
_entity.type
_entity.pdbx_description
1 polymer ?
#
loop_
_entity_poly.entity_id
_entity_poly.type
_entity_poly.pdbx_seq_one_letter_code
_entity_poly.pdbx_strand_id
1 'polypeptide(L)'
;MSILKDLFQHDGNGWWKIPKTSEAEPNPQSEHPFGDFVKRTKSFLVWMTSGKGHAGPGYYWAIAAILGIITLIEVWWFDQEGLRYILVPAMLGFSLVKFILVVAFFMHLRFDNKLFSYIFVACMVVGVFIFSLFLLLSAFHGFGN
;
A
#
# COMPACT_ATOMS: atom_id res chain seq x y z
N MET A 1 37.33 -13.62 -32.72
CA MET A 1 37.19 -12.14 -32.72
C MET A 1 35.70 -11.82 -32.61
N SER A 2 34.96 -11.89 -31.51
CA SER A 2 35.04 -11.45 -30.08
C SER A 2 34.91 -9.95 -29.77
N ILE A 3 34.89 -9.04 -30.75
CA ILE A 3 34.83 -7.59 -30.46
C ILE A 3 33.53 -7.15 -29.75
N LEU A 4 32.37 -7.67 -30.18
CA LEU A 4 31.08 -7.33 -29.56
C LEU A 4 30.91 -7.99 -28.19
N LYS A 5 31.57 -9.13 -27.99
CA LYS A 5 31.52 -9.89 -26.74
C LYS A 5 32.43 -9.26 -25.69
N ASP A 6 33.61 -8.78 -26.09
CA ASP A 6 34.53 -8.02 -25.21
C ASP A 6 33.99 -6.63 -24.85
N LEU A 7 33.15 -6.01 -25.68
CA LEU A 7 32.62 -4.66 -25.40
C LEU A 7 31.47 -4.64 -24.39
N PHE A 8 30.68 -5.71 -24.32
CA PHE A 8 29.50 -5.79 -23.46
C PHE A 8 29.66 -6.76 -22.28
N GLN A 9 30.78 -7.50 -22.21
CA GLN A 9 31.02 -8.51 -21.19
C GLN A 9 32.30 -8.15 -20.44
N HIS A 10 32.12 -7.65 -19.22
CA HIS A 10 33.20 -7.26 -18.33
C HIS A 10 33.79 -8.50 -17.66
N ASP A 11 34.93 -8.99 -18.17
CA ASP A 11 35.66 -10.09 -17.52
C ASP A 11 36.40 -9.55 -16.27
N GLY A 12 35.91 -9.91 -15.09
CA GLY A 12 36.44 -9.50 -13.78
C GLY A 12 37.78 -10.14 -13.41
N ASN A 13 38.80 -10.01 -14.25
CA ASN A 13 40.13 -10.52 -13.97
C ASN A 13 40.84 -9.70 -12.85
N GLY A 14 41.15 -10.38 -11.74
CA GLY A 14 41.46 -9.81 -10.43
C GLY A 14 42.84 -9.19 -10.23
N TRP A 15 43.28 -8.29 -11.14
CA TRP A 15 44.53 -7.52 -10.95
C TRP A 15 44.39 -6.36 -9.95
N TRP A 16 43.16 -5.87 -9.69
CA TRP A 16 42.88 -4.83 -8.72
C TRP A 16 42.06 -5.40 -7.55
N LYS A 17 42.50 -5.18 -6.30
CA LYS A 17 41.74 -5.56 -5.10
C LYS A 17 40.61 -4.56 -4.85
N ILE A 18 39.55 -4.67 -5.63
CA ILE A 18 38.34 -3.86 -5.44
C ILE A 18 37.53 -4.50 -4.29
N PRO A 19 37.02 -3.72 -3.32
CA PRO A 19 36.10 -4.26 -2.33
C PRO A 19 34.91 -4.88 -3.07
N LYS A 20 34.46 -6.06 -2.61
CA LYS A 20 33.32 -6.77 -3.21
C LYS A 20 32.07 -5.89 -3.07
N THR A 21 31.71 -5.14 -4.12
CA THR A 21 30.48 -4.35 -4.18
C THR A 21 29.37 -5.20 -4.82
N SER A 22 28.12 -4.95 -4.45
CA SER A 22 26.94 -5.61 -5.03
C SER A 22 26.80 -5.40 -6.55
N GLU A 23 27.60 -4.49 -7.10
CA GLU A 23 27.70 -4.16 -8.53
C GLU A 23 28.66 -5.11 -9.29
N ALA A 24 29.50 -5.87 -8.58
CA ALA A 24 30.49 -6.78 -9.17
C ALA A 24 30.05 -8.27 -9.18
N GLU A 25 28.85 -8.56 -8.68
CA GLU A 25 28.25 -9.89 -8.81
C GLU A 25 27.80 -10.11 -10.26
N PRO A 26 27.76 -11.35 -10.79
CA PRO A 26 27.32 -11.63 -12.17
C PRO A 26 25.83 -11.31 -12.44
N ASN A 27 25.09 -10.87 -11.42
CA ASN A 27 23.73 -10.32 -11.49
C ASN A 27 23.62 -9.14 -10.51
N PRO A 28 24.18 -7.97 -10.87
CA PRO A 28 24.27 -6.84 -9.96
C PRO A 28 22.90 -6.23 -9.65
N GLN A 29 22.68 -5.89 -8.38
CA GLN A 29 21.36 -5.49 -7.91
C GLN A 29 21.01 -4.02 -8.21
N SER A 30 21.34 -3.46 -9.38
CA SER A 30 21.01 -2.07 -9.78
C SER A 30 21.35 -1.70 -11.24
N GLU A 31 21.15 -2.58 -12.23
CA GLU A 31 21.72 -2.40 -13.60
C GLU A 31 21.11 -1.29 -14.48
N HIS A 32 19.95 -0.74 -14.12
CA HIS A 32 19.24 0.22 -14.98
C HIS A 32 19.37 1.66 -14.46
N PRO A 33 19.35 2.69 -15.34
CA PRO A 33 19.41 4.11 -14.94
C PRO A 33 18.26 4.58 -14.04
N PHE A 34 17.21 3.75 -13.87
CA PHE A 34 16.12 3.94 -12.91
C PHE A 34 16.09 2.88 -11.80
N GLY A 35 17.05 1.97 -11.76
CA GLY A 35 17.09 0.81 -10.86
C GLY A 35 17.12 1.21 -9.39
N ASP A 36 17.81 2.30 -9.07
CA ASP A 36 17.93 2.82 -7.70
C ASP A 36 16.58 3.32 -7.15
N PHE A 37 15.73 3.92 -8.00
CA PHE A 37 14.38 4.35 -7.63
C PHE A 37 13.44 3.17 -7.41
N VAL A 38 13.50 2.16 -8.28
CA VAL A 38 12.71 0.92 -8.16
C VAL A 38 13.09 0.16 -6.89
N LYS A 39 14.39 0.08 -6.58
CA LYS A 39 14.88 -0.55 -5.35
C LYS A 39 14.42 0.19 -4.11
N ARG A 40 14.43 1.52 -4.13
CA ARG A 40 13.97 2.38 -3.01
C ARG A 40 12.47 2.24 -2.76
N THR A 41 11.65 2.22 -3.81
CA THR A 41 10.20 1.99 -3.70
C THR A 41 9.86 0.57 -3.26
N LYS A 42 10.56 -0.45 -3.78
CA LYS A 42 10.39 -1.85 -3.36
C LYS A 42 10.81 -2.05 -1.90
N SER A 43 11.92 -1.45 -1.47
CA SER A 43 12.39 -1.53 -0.08
C SER A 43 11.43 -0.84 0.88
N PHE A 44 10.85 0.30 0.47
CA PHE A 44 9.81 0.98 1.22
C PHE A 44 8.53 0.13 1.33
N LEU A 45 8.11 -0.53 0.24
CA LEU A 45 6.95 -1.42 0.23
C LEU A 45 7.17 -2.66 1.11
N VAL A 46 8.37 -3.26 1.06
CA VAL A 46 8.78 -4.39 1.90
C VAL A 46 8.88 -3.97 3.36
N TRP A 47 9.34 -2.76 3.66
CA TRP A 47 9.36 -2.21 5.01
C TRP A 47 7.95 -1.94 5.56
N MET A 48 7.03 -1.41 4.75
CA MET A 48 5.62 -1.24 5.13
C MET A 48 4.91 -2.58 5.39
N THR A 49 5.34 -3.66 4.73
CA THR A 49 4.70 -4.99 4.82
C THR A 49 5.42 -6.00 5.72
N SER A 50 6.69 -5.77 6.07
CA SER A 50 7.48 -6.67 6.92
C SER A 50 7.01 -6.60 8.36
N GLY A 51 6.17 -7.57 8.76
CA GLY A 51 5.64 -7.71 10.12
C GLY A 51 6.67 -8.17 11.17
N LYS A 52 7.94 -7.74 11.07
CA LYS A 52 9.00 -8.09 12.04
C LYS A 52 9.63 -6.83 12.60
N GLY A 53 9.23 -6.47 13.82
CA GLY A 53 9.87 -5.43 14.62
C GLY A 53 8.83 -4.52 15.26
N HIS A 54 8.89 -4.37 16.57
CA HIS A 54 8.02 -3.48 17.36
C HIS A 54 7.83 -2.14 16.64
N ALA A 55 6.58 -1.82 16.29
CA ALA A 55 6.22 -0.57 15.66
C ALA A 55 6.54 0.59 16.61
N GLY A 56 7.72 1.20 16.42
CA GLY A 56 8.06 2.42 17.13
C GLY A 56 7.12 3.57 16.74
N PRO A 57 7.05 4.65 17.53
CA PRO A 57 6.18 5.80 17.26
C PRO A 57 6.30 6.37 15.84
N GLY A 58 7.49 6.27 15.22
CA GLY A 58 7.74 6.71 13.85
C GLY A 58 6.95 5.95 12.78
N TYR A 59 6.58 4.67 13.02
CA TYR A 59 5.80 3.89 12.07
C TYR A 59 4.36 4.42 11.94
N TYR A 60 3.73 4.75 13.07
CA TYR A 60 2.39 5.32 13.09
C TYR A 60 2.35 6.72 12.44
N TRP A 61 3.39 7.52 12.65
CA TRP A 61 3.52 8.82 11.99
C TRP A 61 3.64 8.71 10.46
N ALA A 62 4.35 7.70 9.94
CA ALA A 62 4.42 7.47 8.50
C ALA A 62 3.05 7.10 7.92
N ILE A 63 2.28 6.26 8.61
CA ILE A 63 0.92 5.89 8.19
C ILE A 63 -0.04 7.08 8.30
N ALA A 64 0.07 7.89 9.36
CA ALA A 64 -0.68 9.14 9.51
C ALA A 64 -0.41 10.09 8.35
N ALA A 65 0.85 10.24 7.94
CA ALA A 65 1.24 11.07 6.80
C ALA A 65 0.66 10.53 5.48
N ILE A 66 0.69 9.21 5.24
CA ILE A 66 0.04 8.59 4.07
C ILE A 66 -1.47 8.89 4.07
N LEU A 67 -2.13 8.71 5.21
CA LEU A 67 -3.56 9.00 5.36
C LEU A 67 -3.86 10.47 5.05
N GLY A 68 -3.02 11.38 5.56
CA GLY A 68 -3.09 12.82 5.31
C GLY A 68 -2.90 13.19 3.84
N ILE A 69 -1.97 12.55 3.15
CA ILE A 69 -1.76 12.75 1.70
C ILE A 69 -3.00 12.29 0.92
N ILE A 70 -3.58 11.13 1.27
CA ILE A 70 -4.81 10.64 0.64
C ILE A 70 -5.96 11.64 0.85
N THR A 71 -6.12 12.20 2.06
CA THR A 71 -7.15 13.22 2.33
C THR A 71 -6.90 14.51 1.57
N LEU A 72 -5.65 14.94 1.42
CA LEU A 72 -5.33 16.16 0.68
C LEU A 72 -5.63 16.00 -0.81
N ILE A 73 -5.28 14.85 -1.39
CA ILE A 73 -5.62 14.50 -2.77
C ILE A 73 -7.14 14.46 -2.96
N GLU A 74 -7.88 13.89 -2.00
CA GLU A 74 -9.34 13.80 -2.05
C GLU A 74 -10.00 15.20 -2.07
N VAL A 75 -9.60 16.09 -1.16
CA VAL A 75 -10.13 17.46 -1.10
C VAL A 75 -9.78 18.24 -2.36
N TRP A 76 -8.57 18.09 -2.88
CA TRP A 76 -8.17 18.73 -4.14
C TRP A 76 -8.97 18.20 -5.33
N TRP A 77 -9.25 16.90 -5.37
CA TRP A 77 -10.05 16.28 -6.42
C TRP A 77 -11.53 16.67 -6.36
N PHE A 78 -12.06 16.93 -5.16
CA PHE A 78 -13.47 17.26 -4.95
C PHE A 78 -13.94 18.50 -5.74
N ASP A 79 -13.05 19.46 -5.95
CA ASP A 79 -13.36 20.73 -6.63
C ASP A 79 -13.43 20.60 -8.17
N GLN A 80 -13.01 19.46 -8.74
CA GLN A 80 -12.88 19.30 -10.18
C GLN A 80 -14.21 18.89 -10.84
N GLU A 81 -14.89 19.85 -11.46
CA GLU A 81 -16.24 19.71 -12.04
C GLU A 81 -16.35 18.62 -13.14
N GLY A 82 -15.27 18.35 -13.86
CA GLY A 82 -15.25 17.41 -15.00
C GLY A 82 -15.48 15.93 -14.63
N LEU A 83 -15.49 15.58 -13.35
CA LEU A 83 -15.49 14.19 -12.87
C LEU A 83 -16.72 13.84 -12.03
N ARG A 84 -17.77 14.66 -12.09
CA ARG A 84 -18.97 14.55 -11.24
C ARG A 84 -19.66 13.18 -11.27
N TYR A 85 -19.57 12.44 -12.37
CA TYR A 85 -20.11 11.06 -12.48
C TYR A 85 -19.25 10.03 -11.74
N ILE A 86 -17.92 10.17 -11.76
CA ILE A 86 -16.98 9.28 -11.07
C ILE A 86 -16.75 9.69 -9.61
N LEU A 87 -17.17 10.90 -9.24
CA LEU A 87 -16.90 11.51 -7.95
C LEU A 87 -17.45 10.67 -6.79
N VAL A 88 -18.72 10.24 -6.88
CA VAL A 88 -19.36 9.41 -5.86
C VAL A 88 -18.62 8.08 -5.65
N PRO A 89 -18.41 7.22 -6.67
CA PRO A 89 -17.73 5.95 -6.46
C PRO A 89 -16.26 6.12 -6.04
N ALA A 90 -15.57 7.15 -6.53
CA ALA A 90 -14.18 7.42 -6.14
C ALA A 90 -14.07 7.82 -4.65
N MET A 91 -14.95 8.72 -4.17
CA MET A 91 -14.99 9.13 -2.76
C MET A 91 -15.33 7.96 -1.84
N LEU A 92 -16.26 7.09 -2.26
CA LEU A 92 -16.59 5.86 -1.53
C LEU A 92 -15.38 4.93 -1.44
N GLY A 93 -14.63 4.78 -2.54
CA GLY A 93 -13.38 4.01 -2.58
C GLY A 93 -12.31 4.57 -1.65
N PHE A 94 -12.06 5.89 -1.69
CA PHE A 94 -11.09 6.54 -0.82
C PHE A 94 -11.46 6.42 0.67
N SER A 95 -12.75 6.56 1.00
CA SER A 95 -13.26 6.35 2.36
C SER A 95 -13.01 4.92 2.84
N LEU A 96 -13.31 3.93 1.99
CA LEU A 96 -13.08 2.52 2.32
C LEU A 96 -11.59 2.21 2.55
N VAL A 97 -10.70 2.74 1.70
CA VAL A 97 -9.25 2.56 1.84
C VAL A 97 -8.76 3.17 3.16
N LYS A 98 -9.19 4.39 3.49
CA LYS A 98 -8.83 5.05 4.76
C LYS A 98 -9.33 4.26 5.96
N PHE A 99 -10.56 3.78 5.90
CA PHE A 99 -11.14 2.94 6.95
C PHE A 99 -10.29 1.69 7.20
N ILE A 100 -9.93 0.95 6.14
CA ILE A 100 -9.09 -0.25 6.26
C ILE A 100 -7.71 0.11 6.83
N LEU A 101 -7.10 1.22 6.39
CA LEU A 101 -5.81 1.68 6.90
C LEU A 101 -5.87 1.97 8.41
N VAL A 102 -6.91 2.70 8.84
CA VAL A 102 -7.13 3.06 10.25
C VAL A 102 -7.36 1.81 11.11
N VAL A 103 -8.22 0.90 10.65
CA VAL A 103 -8.54 -0.34 11.34
C VAL A 103 -7.32 -1.25 11.44
N ALA A 104 -6.57 -1.43 10.35
CA ALA A 104 -5.40 -2.30 10.34
C ALA A 104 -4.26 -1.76 11.22
N PHE A 105 -4.02 -0.45 11.22
CA PHE A 105 -2.84 0.14 11.85
C PHE A 105 -3.12 0.92 13.14
N PHE A 106 -4.11 1.81 13.18
CA PHE A 106 -4.40 2.63 14.37
C PHE A 106 -5.22 1.89 15.42
N MET A 107 -6.08 0.95 15.02
CA MET A 107 -6.75 0.03 15.95
C MET A 107 -5.88 -1.18 16.35
N HIS A 108 -4.60 -1.18 15.99
CA HIS A 108 -3.61 -2.21 16.33
C HIS A 108 -3.92 -3.64 15.83
N LEU A 109 -5.00 -3.88 15.08
CA LEU A 109 -5.41 -5.21 14.63
C LEU A 109 -4.35 -6.00 13.84
N ARG A 110 -3.45 -5.31 13.13
CA ARG A 110 -2.32 -5.96 12.44
C ARG A 110 -1.22 -6.45 13.38
N PHE A 111 -1.08 -5.83 14.55
CA PHE A 111 -0.06 -6.16 15.55
C PHE A 111 -0.60 -7.03 16.69
N ASP A 112 -1.92 -7.08 16.84
CA ASP A 112 -2.62 -7.84 17.86
C ASP A 112 -2.91 -9.30 17.47
N ASN A 113 -3.49 -10.06 18.40
CA ASN A 113 -3.92 -11.43 18.13
C ASN A 113 -5.04 -11.46 17.07
N LYS A 114 -4.99 -12.45 16.15
CA LYS A 114 -5.96 -12.61 15.05
C LYS A 114 -7.42 -12.70 15.54
N LEU A 115 -7.64 -13.11 16.78
CA LEU A 115 -8.95 -13.19 17.40
C LEU A 115 -9.69 -11.84 17.42
N PHE A 116 -8.98 -10.73 17.68
CA PHE A 116 -9.56 -9.38 17.62
C PHE A 116 -9.97 -8.98 16.20
N SER A 117 -9.15 -9.33 15.20
CA SER A 117 -9.50 -9.10 13.79
C SER A 117 -10.75 -9.88 13.39
N TYR A 118 -10.88 -11.14 13.82
CA TYR A 118 -12.05 -11.95 13.51
C TYR A 118 -13.32 -11.39 14.15
N ILE A 119 -13.28 -10.97 15.42
CA ILE A 119 -14.45 -10.37 16.08
C ILE A 119 -14.85 -9.08 15.38
N PHE A 120 -13.90 -8.20 15.07
CA PHE A 120 -14.18 -6.94 14.39
C PHE A 120 -14.84 -7.16 13.02
N VAL A 121 -14.26 -8.04 12.19
CA VAL A 121 -14.80 -8.36 10.87
C VAL A 121 -16.17 -9.04 10.99
N ALA A 122 -16.36 -9.93 11.96
CA ALA A 122 -17.66 -10.57 12.20
C ALA A 122 -18.74 -9.53 12.55
N CYS A 123 -18.45 -8.60 13.47
CA CYS A 123 -19.38 -7.51 13.79
C CYS A 123 -19.65 -6.60 12.59
N MET A 124 -18.64 -6.30 11.78
CA MET A 124 -18.80 -5.50 10.56
C MET A 124 -19.71 -6.19 9.54
N VAL A 125 -19.49 -7.49 9.27
CA VAL A 125 -20.30 -8.28 8.35
C VAL A 125 -21.75 -8.39 8.84
N VAL A 126 -21.94 -8.69 10.13
CA VAL A 126 -23.28 -8.76 10.73
C VAL A 126 -23.98 -7.40 10.66
N GLY A 127 -23.28 -6.30 10.93
CA GLY A 127 -23.83 -4.94 10.83
C GLY A 127 -24.27 -4.59 9.41
N VAL A 128 -23.41 -4.83 8.41
CA VAL A 128 -23.75 -4.61 6.99
C VAL A 128 -24.92 -5.51 6.56
N PHE A 129 -24.95 -6.76 7.02
CA PHE A 129 -26.04 -7.69 6.74
C PHE A 129 -27.38 -7.19 7.29
N ILE A 130 -27.43 -6.82 8.57
CA ILE A 130 -28.64 -6.29 9.20
C ILE A 130 -29.09 -4.99 8.52
N PHE A 131 -28.15 -4.08 8.24
CA PHE A 131 -28.45 -2.82 7.55
C PHE A 131 -29.01 -3.05 6.13
N SER A 132 -28.43 -4.01 5.39
CA SER A 132 -28.92 -4.38 4.07
C SER A 132 -30.30 -5.03 4.14
N LEU A 133 -30.54 -5.88 5.14
CA LEU A 133 -31.86 -6.46 5.41
C LEU A 133 -32.89 -5.38 5.72
N PHE A 134 -32.51 -4.39 6.53
CA PHE A 134 -33.37 -3.27 6.89
C PHE A 134 -33.70 -2.40 5.67
N LEU A 135 -32.72 -2.11 4.80
CA LEU A 135 -32.95 -1.40 3.54
C LEU A 135 -33.84 -2.19 2.58
N LEU A 136 -33.67 -3.51 2.50
CA LEU A 136 -34.51 -4.36 1.66
C LEU A 136 -35.95 -4.40 2.21
N LEU A 137 -36.10 -4.56 3.52
CA LEU A 137 -37.40 -4.56 4.18
C LEU A 137 -38.10 -3.21 4.05
N SER A 138 -37.39 -2.09 4.22
CA SER A 138 -37.97 -0.75 4.05
C SER A 138 -38.40 -0.49 2.61
N ALA A 139 -37.64 -0.99 1.63
CA ALA A 139 -37.99 -0.92 0.22
C ALA A 139 -39.23 -1.76 -0.15
N PHE A 140 -39.41 -2.95 0.46
CA PHE A 140 -40.55 -3.83 0.18
C PHE A 140 -41.81 -3.53 1.01
N HIS A 141 -41.65 -3.08 2.26
CA HIS A 141 -42.76 -2.82 3.17
C HIS A 141 -43.30 -1.39 3.03
N GLY A 142 -42.59 -0.49 2.34
CA GLY A 142 -43.07 0.87 2.11
C GLY A 142 -43.37 1.61 3.42
N PHE A 143 -42.34 2.00 4.17
CA PHE A 143 -42.48 3.11 5.14
C PHE A 143 -42.61 4.46 4.40
N GLY A 144 -43.59 4.51 3.49
CA GLY A 144 -43.79 5.53 2.47
C GLY A 144 -45.11 5.32 1.74
N ASN A 145 -46.18 5.08 2.51
CA ASN A 145 -47.56 5.53 2.32
C ASN A 145 -48.27 5.41 3.67
#